data_AF-A0A3N1GKE8-F1
#
_entry.id   AF-A0A3N1GKE8-F1
#
_cell.length_a   1.000
_cell.length_b   1.000
_cell.length_c   1.000
_cell.angle_alpha   90.00
_cell.angle_beta   90.00
_cell.angle_gamma   90.00
#
_symmetry.space_group_name_H-M   'P 1'
#
loop_
_entity.id
_entity.type
_entity.pdbx_description
1 polymer ?
#
loop_
_entity_poly.entity_id
_entity_poly.type
_entity_poly.pdbx_seq_one_letter_code
_entity_poly.pdbx_strand_id
1 'polypeptide(L)'
;MTDEEPAPRRPRTGSAEAEPSTARRPVSMDPQELGFTPQRPVGWLAPLLLLNTGLRTLMAILFGAYLDKRELQNALPGESFEQPGTDGELWLDYVSDLGDGFDATYSVAYLLAQPGLEVGGRTLPRGQMLVMGGDQVYPLANGDGYENRMKGPYRAALPEPPAAGPRPTLFALPGNHDWYDGLTAFLRLFARRKDGHIGGWRTQQRRSYFAVKLPADWWLFAIDEQFGAYIDDPQLVYFEKAAGGLGPADRIILMTPSPTWVKAAKKPGAYDSVDYFIRTILAPTGAQVRLLVSGDLHHYARYTGEDRELITCGGGGAYLLATHQLPEKLIVPPRETLTRNASRSREYALASRFPTFSESRRMSWGAFRKIPARNAGFATMLGIIQTLTMLAMAGAAGQAGIFQRLFSIPLVFMMVLILLGTVLFAQPPEASQDKHARHWILGLVHGFAHIALAAGGSWLWLRLPFHEWSWPGPLVVAAILYGPVIALLATQLLTLYLLIASLFDVNVNELFAGQGIEDSKSFLRMHIAADGTLTIHPLGVDKICHRWKADPHGAPDSSWLHPVTSLRACAIEPPIVVD
;
A
#
# COMPACT_ATOMS: atom_id res chain seq x y z
N MET A 1 -11.67 78.13 5.10
CA MET A 1 -11.03 77.01 5.83
C MET A 1 -12.10 76.48 6.77
N THR A 2 -12.87 75.53 6.27
CA THR A 2 -13.98 74.83 6.94
C THR A 2 -14.00 73.46 6.29
N ASP A 3 -13.43 72.49 6.99
CA ASP A 3 -13.32 71.10 6.55
C ASP A 3 -14.72 70.46 6.52
N GLU A 4 -15.15 70.03 5.34
CA GLU A 4 -16.33 69.19 5.14
C GLU A 4 -15.96 67.72 5.39
N GLU A 5 -16.57 67.14 6.42
CA GLU A 5 -16.48 65.73 6.79
C GLU A 5 -17.32 64.87 5.81
N PRO A 6 -16.78 63.82 5.17
CA PRO A 6 -17.57 62.98 4.28
C PRO A 6 -18.42 61.97 5.06
N ALA A 7 -19.72 61.95 4.76
CA ALA A 7 -20.72 61.08 5.39
C ALA A 7 -20.40 59.57 5.27
N PRO A 8 -20.74 58.75 6.28
CA PRO A 8 -20.43 57.31 6.28
C PRO A 8 -21.25 56.55 5.24
N ARG A 9 -20.56 55.78 4.38
CA ARG A 9 -21.16 54.86 3.41
C ARG A 9 -21.90 53.74 4.14
N ARG A 10 -23.22 53.64 3.93
CA ARG A 10 -24.05 52.50 4.37
C ARG A 10 -23.50 51.19 3.77
N PRO A 11 -23.38 50.10 4.55
CA PRO A 11 -23.00 48.81 4.00
C PRO A 11 -24.12 48.30 3.08
N ARG A 12 -23.77 47.95 1.85
CA ARG A 12 -24.66 47.26 0.92
C ARG A 12 -25.02 45.90 1.52
N THR A 13 -26.23 45.76 2.03
CA THR A 13 -26.87 44.46 2.32
C THR A 13 -27.26 43.82 0.99
N GLY A 14 -26.26 43.34 0.26
CA GLY A 14 -26.47 42.34 -0.78
C GLY A 14 -26.24 40.99 -0.13
N SER A 15 -27.32 40.32 0.30
CA SER A 15 -27.29 38.88 0.50
C SER A 15 -26.96 38.29 -0.86
N ALA A 16 -25.70 37.89 -1.07
CA ALA A 16 -25.38 36.97 -2.14
C ALA A 16 -26.18 35.71 -1.85
N GLU A 17 -27.30 35.54 -2.55
CA GLU A 17 -28.00 34.28 -2.63
C GLU A 17 -26.94 33.26 -3.06
N ALA A 18 -26.56 32.38 -2.14
CA ALA A 18 -25.71 31.26 -2.46
C ALA A 18 -26.45 30.46 -3.54
N GLU A 19 -25.93 30.47 -4.77
CA GLU A 19 -26.44 29.59 -5.81
C GLU A 19 -26.46 28.16 -5.25
N PRO A 20 -27.58 27.44 -5.36
CA PRO A 20 -27.64 26.05 -4.92
C PRO A 20 -26.72 25.24 -5.83
N SER A 21 -25.49 25.01 -5.36
CA SER A 21 -24.50 24.14 -5.98
C SER A 21 -24.99 22.69 -5.90
N THR A 22 -25.97 22.33 -6.73
CA THR A 22 -26.10 20.93 -7.15
C THR A 22 -24.97 20.70 -8.13
N ALA A 23 -23.81 20.30 -7.61
CA ALA A 23 -22.69 19.91 -8.46
C ALA A 23 -23.20 18.84 -9.43
N ARG A 24 -23.19 19.16 -10.72
CA ARG A 24 -23.75 18.31 -11.77
C ARG A 24 -23.01 16.97 -11.75
N ARG A 25 -23.75 15.85 -11.62
CA ARG A 25 -23.18 14.50 -11.68
C ARG A 25 -22.47 14.29 -13.03
N PRO A 26 -21.34 13.56 -13.06
CA PRO A 26 -20.60 13.32 -14.30
C PRO A 26 -21.44 12.51 -15.28
N VAL A 27 -21.33 12.84 -16.57
CA VAL A 27 -21.94 12.05 -17.67
C VAL A 27 -20.92 11.08 -18.28
N SER A 28 -19.64 11.25 -17.97
CA SER A 28 -18.53 10.46 -18.49
C SER A 28 -17.41 10.26 -17.46
N MET A 29 -16.32 9.62 -17.89
CA MET A 29 -15.09 9.47 -17.11
C MET A 29 -14.12 10.65 -17.31
N ASP A 30 -14.57 11.76 -17.90
CA ASP A 30 -13.74 12.95 -18.12
C ASP A 30 -13.25 13.50 -16.76
N PRO A 31 -11.92 13.66 -16.55
CA PRO A 31 -11.38 14.24 -15.33
C PRO A 31 -11.97 15.60 -14.93
N GLN A 32 -12.41 16.42 -15.89
CA GLN A 32 -13.03 17.70 -15.59
C GLN A 32 -14.41 17.54 -14.94
N GLU A 33 -15.18 16.53 -15.37
CA GLU A 33 -16.48 16.20 -14.78
C GLU A 33 -16.35 15.49 -13.44
N LEU A 34 -15.34 14.61 -13.30
CA LEU A 34 -15.05 13.88 -12.06
C LEU A 34 -14.44 14.76 -10.97
N GLY A 35 -13.76 15.85 -11.37
CA GLY A 35 -12.96 16.68 -10.47
C GLY A 35 -11.73 15.96 -9.90
N PHE A 36 -11.25 14.92 -10.57
CA PHE A 36 -9.98 14.21 -10.34
C PHE A 36 -9.61 13.41 -11.58
N THR A 37 -8.33 13.06 -11.73
CA THR A 37 -7.83 12.26 -12.86
C THR A 37 -7.62 10.80 -12.42
N PRO A 38 -8.43 9.84 -12.91
CA PRO A 38 -8.20 8.41 -12.68
C PRO A 38 -6.75 8.01 -13.01
N GLN A 39 -6.02 7.48 -12.02
CA GLN A 39 -4.61 7.12 -12.17
C GLN A 39 -4.45 5.66 -12.59
N ARG A 40 -3.47 5.41 -13.46
CA ARG A 40 -3.01 4.05 -13.73
C ARG A 40 -2.22 3.49 -12.52
N PRO A 41 -2.21 2.15 -12.36
CA PRO A 41 -1.36 1.46 -11.39
C PRO A 41 0.09 1.90 -11.47
N VAL A 42 0.78 1.96 -10.34
CA VAL A 42 2.18 2.34 -10.31
C VAL A 42 3.04 1.29 -11.02
N GLY A 43 3.94 1.75 -11.89
CA GLY A 43 4.95 0.91 -12.52
C GLY A 43 6.10 0.66 -11.55
N TRP A 44 5.96 -0.29 -10.63
CA TRP A 44 6.93 -0.51 -9.54
C TRP A 44 8.33 -0.88 -10.01
N LEU A 45 8.51 -1.44 -11.20
CA LEU A 45 9.83 -1.66 -11.82
C LEU A 45 10.22 -0.58 -12.84
N ALA A 46 9.45 0.50 -12.98
CA ALA A 46 9.81 1.58 -13.91
C ALA A 46 11.15 2.23 -13.47
N PRO A 47 12.20 2.27 -14.32
CA PRO A 47 13.54 2.69 -13.89
C PRO A 47 13.61 4.09 -13.26
N LEU A 48 12.92 5.07 -13.87
CA LEU A 48 12.89 6.44 -13.35
C LEU A 48 12.12 6.54 -12.04
N LEU A 49 11.10 5.70 -11.85
CA LEU A 49 10.37 5.66 -10.60
C LEU A 49 11.22 5.02 -9.51
N LEU A 50 11.88 3.89 -9.77
CA LEU A 50 12.80 3.26 -8.82
C LEU A 50 13.87 4.24 -8.35
N LEU A 51 14.45 5.01 -9.28
CA LEU A 51 15.45 6.04 -8.95
C LEU A 51 14.85 7.18 -8.10
N ASN A 52 13.71 7.74 -8.51
CA ASN A 52 13.09 8.88 -7.81
C ASN A 52 12.55 8.47 -6.43
N THR A 53 11.85 7.34 -6.34
CA THR A 53 11.40 6.76 -5.07
C THR A 53 12.60 6.46 -4.19
N GLY A 54 13.64 5.80 -4.69
CA GLY A 54 14.86 5.55 -3.92
C GLY A 54 15.51 6.82 -3.37
N LEU A 55 15.62 7.88 -4.18
CA LEU A 55 16.16 9.17 -3.75
C LEU A 55 15.27 9.83 -2.67
N ARG A 56 13.94 9.82 -2.86
CA ARG A 56 13.01 10.40 -1.87
C ARG A 56 12.93 9.59 -0.59
N THR A 57 12.96 8.28 -0.66
CA THR A 57 13.07 7.40 0.51
C THR A 57 14.37 7.69 1.26
N LEU A 58 15.50 7.84 0.56
CA LEU A 58 16.76 8.25 1.18
C LEU A 58 16.64 9.62 1.85
N MET A 59 16.06 10.62 1.18
CA MET A 59 15.83 11.93 1.79
C MET A 59 14.89 11.85 3.00
N ALA A 60 13.82 11.06 2.93
CA ALA A 60 12.90 10.84 4.04
C ALA A 60 13.58 10.14 5.22
N ILE A 61 14.50 9.21 4.98
CA ILE A 61 15.31 8.59 6.05
C ILE A 61 16.27 9.63 6.66
N LEU A 62 16.98 10.40 5.82
CA LEU A 62 17.97 11.38 6.26
C LEU A 62 17.36 12.58 7.02
N PHE A 63 16.17 13.03 6.60
CA PHE A 63 15.51 14.23 7.16
C PHE A 63 14.29 13.91 8.03
N GLY A 64 13.68 12.75 7.89
CA GLY A 64 12.49 12.34 8.66
C GLY A 64 12.78 12.19 10.15
N ALA A 65 14.01 11.84 10.52
CA ALA A 65 14.47 11.85 11.90
C ALA A 65 14.57 13.27 12.50
N TYR A 66 14.62 14.33 11.68
CA TYR A 66 14.76 15.72 12.13
C TYR A 66 13.47 16.54 12.00
N LEU A 67 12.44 16.01 11.34
CA LEU A 67 11.17 16.70 11.04
C LEU A 67 9.96 15.82 11.38
N ASP A 68 10.02 15.07 12.49
CA ASP A 68 8.89 14.30 12.97
C ASP A 68 7.77 15.25 13.44
N LYS A 69 6.66 15.26 12.70
CA LYS A 69 5.54 16.15 13.00
C LYS A 69 4.66 15.64 14.13
N ARG A 70 4.83 14.41 14.62
CA ARG A 70 4.05 13.89 15.77
C ARG A 70 4.33 14.71 17.03
N GLU A 71 5.56 15.17 17.23
CA GLU A 71 5.92 16.12 18.29
C GLU A 71 5.10 17.42 18.24
N LEU A 72 4.84 17.92 17.02
CA LEU A 72 4.04 19.12 16.79
C LEU A 72 2.53 18.90 16.93
N GLN A 73 2.07 17.64 16.86
CA GLN A 73 0.64 17.30 16.98
C GLN A 73 0.10 17.46 18.40
N ASN A 74 0.96 17.65 19.42
CA ASN A 74 0.54 18.02 20.77
C ASN A 74 -0.31 19.30 20.81
N ALA A 75 -0.12 20.22 19.85
CA ALA A 75 -0.94 21.42 19.71
C ALA A 75 -2.36 21.17 19.13
N LEU A 76 -2.65 19.95 18.69
CA LEU A 76 -3.97 19.54 18.19
C LEU A 76 -4.80 18.93 19.32
N PRO A 77 -6.14 19.06 19.32
CA PRO A 77 -6.99 18.48 20.37
C PRO A 77 -6.71 16.99 20.56
N GLY A 78 -6.56 16.58 21.82
CA GLY A 78 -6.22 15.21 22.24
C GLY A 78 -7.36 14.53 22.98
N GLU A 79 -8.56 14.56 22.41
CA GLU A 79 -9.74 13.88 22.94
C GLU A 79 -9.94 12.54 22.24
N SER A 80 -10.48 11.56 22.97
CA SER A 80 -11.00 10.33 22.38
C SER A 80 -12.31 10.64 21.64
N PHE A 81 -12.60 9.85 20.60
CA PHE A 81 -13.84 9.95 19.84
C PHE A 81 -14.85 8.92 20.35
N GLU A 82 -16.13 9.13 20.06
CA GLU A 82 -17.19 8.17 20.34
C GLU A 82 -17.96 7.85 19.07
N GLN A 83 -18.26 6.57 18.87
CA GLN A 83 -19.13 6.07 17.81
C GLN A 83 -20.20 5.18 18.45
N PRO A 84 -21.34 5.74 18.88
CA PRO A 84 -22.36 5.00 19.63
C PRO A 84 -23.12 3.97 18.78
N GLY A 85 -22.91 3.96 17.47
CA GLY A 85 -23.65 3.09 16.56
C GLY A 85 -25.13 3.47 16.46
N THR A 86 -25.95 2.51 16.03
CA THR A 86 -27.42 2.63 15.94
C THR A 86 -28.01 1.55 16.83
N ASP A 87 -28.91 1.92 17.74
CA ASP A 87 -29.57 0.99 18.68
C ASP A 87 -28.61 0.13 19.52
N GLY A 88 -27.41 0.66 19.83
CA GLY A 88 -26.37 -0.03 20.58
C GLY A 88 -25.52 -1.00 19.74
N GLU A 89 -25.73 -1.05 18.43
CA GLU A 89 -24.95 -1.86 17.50
C GLU A 89 -24.13 -1.00 16.54
N LEU A 90 -22.97 -1.51 16.11
CA LEU A 90 -22.12 -0.82 15.16
C LEU A 90 -21.64 -1.74 14.04
N TRP A 91 -21.90 -1.34 12.80
CA TRP A 91 -21.22 -1.87 11.63
C TRP A 91 -20.02 -0.98 11.30
N LEU A 92 -18.83 -1.54 11.19
CA LEU A 92 -17.61 -0.83 10.82
C LEU A 92 -16.83 -1.58 9.73
N ASP A 93 -16.32 -0.84 8.77
CA ASP A 93 -15.51 -1.37 7.68
C ASP A 93 -14.03 -1.04 7.90
N TYR A 94 -13.13 -1.98 7.60
CA TYR A 94 -11.68 -1.78 7.61
C TYR A 94 -11.10 -2.07 6.22
N VAL A 95 -10.26 -1.17 5.73
CA VAL A 95 -9.56 -1.30 4.45
C VAL A 95 -8.17 -0.68 4.53
N SER A 96 -7.16 -1.23 3.85
CA SER A 96 -5.80 -0.67 3.85
C SER A 96 -5.14 -0.83 2.48
N ASP A 97 -4.07 -0.07 2.24
CA ASP A 97 -3.21 -0.16 1.05
C ASP A 97 -3.97 0.20 -0.23
N LEU A 98 -4.39 1.46 -0.28
CA LEU A 98 -5.22 2.08 -1.31
C LEU A 98 -4.36 2.87 -2.30
N GLY A 99 -4.93 3.29 -3.42
CA GLY A 99 -4.36 4.38 -4.21
C GLY A 99 -3.15 4.00 -5.08
N ASP A 100 -2.92 2.72 -5.36
CA ASP A 100 -1.96 2.27 -6.36
C ASP A 100 -2.48 2.48 -7.79
N GLY A 101 -3.75 2.14 -8.03
CA GLY A 101 -4.45 2.40 -9.29
C GLY A 101 -5.93 2.67 -9.08
N PHE A 102 -6.54 3.39 -10.03
CA PHE A 102 -7.95 3.78 -9.96
C PHE A 102 -8.88 2.56 -9.90
N ASP A 103 -8.75 1.61 -10.82
CA ASP A 103 -9.70 0.50 -10.95
C ASP A 103 -9.78 -0.37 -9.69
N ALA A 104 -8.63 -0.73 -9.13
CA ALA A 104 -8.54 -1.52 -7.90
C ALA A 104 -9.12 -0.74 -6.70
N THR A 105 -8.66 0.49 -6.50
CA THR A 105 -9.10 1.35 -5.38
C THR A 105 -10.60 1.65 -5.47
N TYR A 106 -11.10 1.98 -6.66
CA TYR A 106 -12.50 2.31 -6.88
C TYR A 106 -13.41 1.09 -6.80
N SER A 107 -12.93 -0.11 -7.19
CA SER A 107 -13.68 -1.35 -6.97
C SER A 107 -13.97 -1.61 -5.50
N VAL A 108 -12.98 -1.43 -4.63
CA VAL A 108 -13.17 -1.59 -3.18
C VAL A 108 -14.01 -0.44 -2.61
N ALA A 109 -13.73 0.80 -2.99
CA ALA A 109 -14.53 1.96 -2.55
C ALA A 109 -16.01 1.84 -2.95
N TYR A 110 -16.29 1.37 -4.18
CA TYR A 110 -17.65 1.12 -4.67
C TYR A 110 -18.37 0.11 -3.77
N LEU A 111 -17.74 -1.03 -3.44
CA LEU A 111 -18.34 -2.05 -2.58
C LEU A 111 -18.58 -1.54 -1.15
N LEU A 112 -17.64 -0.78 -0.59
CA LEU A 112 -17.79 -0.14 0.73
C LEU A 112 -18.95 0.86 0.75
N ALA A 113 -19.20 1.57 -0.35
CA ALA A 113 -20.26 2.56 -0.44
C ALA A 113 -21.68 1.97 -0.61
N GLN A 114 -21.80 0.71 -1.05
CA GLN A 114 -23.11 0.09 -1.30
C GLN A 114 -23.94 -0.01 -0.01
N PRO A 115 -25.27 0.21 -0.05
CA PRO A 115 -26.14 0.12 1.13
C PRO A 115 -26.10 -1.23 1.85
N GLY A 116 -25.88 -2.30 1.08
CA GLY A 116 -25.65 -3.65 1.60
C GLY A 116 -24.89 -4.49 0.58
N LEU A 117 -24.27 -5.57 1.05
CA LEU A 117 -23.53 -6.53 0.23
C LEU A 117 -24.13 -7.92 0.41
N GLU A 118 -24.46 -8.58 -0.70
CA GLU A 118 -24.91 -9.98 -0.70
C GLU A 118 -23.70 -10.92 -0.64
N VAL A 119 -23.49 -11.57 0.50
CA VAL A 119 -22.35 -12.46 0.74
C VAL A 119 -22.83 -13.75 1.39
N GLY A 120 -22.61 -14.89 0.75
CA GLY A 120 -22.97 -16.20 1.32
C GLY A 120 -24.46 -16.36 1.63
N GLY A 121 -25.34 -15.70 0.86
CA GLY A 121 -26.79 -15.71 1.08
C GLY A 121 -27.27 -14.82 2.23
N ARG A 122 -26.41 -13.93 2.75
CA ARG A 122 -26.75 -12.92 3.75
C ARG A 122 -26.47 -11.52 3.20
N THR A 123 -27.35 -10.58 3.51
CA THR A 123 -27.13 -9.16 3.27
C THR A 123 -26.34 -8.56 4.44
N LEU A 124 -25.14 -8.07 4.17
CA LEU A 124 -24.33 -7.33 5.14
C LEU A 124 -24.56 -5.82 4.96
N PRO A 125 -25.13 -5.10 5.96
CA PRO A 125 -25.32 -3.66 5.88
C PRO A 125 -24.02 -2.89 5.67
N ARG A 126 -24.10 -1.68 5.11
CA ARG A 126 -22.95 -0.78 5.02
C ARG A 126 -22.39 -0.41 6.40
N GLY A 127 -21.06 -0.28 6.51
CA GLY A 127 -20.43 0.28 7.70
C GLY A 127 -20.88 1.71 7.99
N GLN A 128 -21.20 1.98 9.26
CA GLN A 128 -21.44 3.33 9.80
C GLN A 128 -20.11 4.04 10.07
N MET A 129 -19.01 3.30 10.19
CA MET A 129 -17.65 3.80 10.36
C MET A 129 -16.73 3.09 9.36
N LEU A 130 -15.90 3.86 8.66
CA LEU A 130 -14.84 3.34 7.79
C LEU A 130 -13.48 3.66 8.41
N VAL A 131 -12.64 2.66 8.55
CA VAL A 131 -11.27 2.80 9.06
C VAL A 131 -10.28 2.43 7.98
N MET A 132 -9.44 3.39 7.58
CA MET A 132 -8.34 3.19 6.64
C MET A 132 -7.06 2.83 7.41
N GLY A 133 -6.53 1.63 7.15
CA GLY A 133 -5.53 0.95 7.96
C GLY A 133 -4.08 1.36 7.77
N GLY A 134 -3.76 2.10 6.72
CA GLY A 134 -2.40 2.37 6.26
C GLY A 134 -2.39 2.63 4.75
N ASP A 135 -1.33 3.28 4.28
CA ASP A 135 -1.01 3.54 2.88
C ASP A 135 -2.20 3.97 2.01
N GLN A 136 -2.63 5.22 2.16
CA GLN A 136 -3.77 5.72 1.38
C GLN A 136 -3.38 6.21 -0.03
N VAL A 137 -2.09 6.27 -0.33
CA VAL A 137 -1.58 6.76 -1.62
C VAL A 137 -0.26 6.11 -2.00
N TYR A 138 -0.11 5.75 -3.26
CA TYR A 138 1.14 5.26 -3.84
C TYR A 138 1.62 6.12 -5.02
N PRO A 139 2.93 6.09 -5.33
CA PRO A 139 3.99 5.50 -4.53
C PRO A 139 4.47 6.43 -3.40
N LEU A 140 4.07 7.70 -3.43
CA LEU A 140 4.59 8.74 -2.54
C LEU A 140 3.48 9.73 -2.21
N ALA A 141 3.32 10.07 -0.94
CA ALA A 141 2.42 11.12 -0.50
C ALA A 141 2.67 12.46 -1.21
N ASN A 142 1.59 13.06 -1.71
CA ASN A 142 1.49 14.47 -2.10
C ASN A 142 0.01 14.83 -2.33
N GLY A 143 -0.31 16.12 -2.39
CA GLY A 143 -1.70 16.60 -2.53
C GLY A 143 -2.43 16.04 -3.75
N ASP A 144 -1.79 16.09 -4.93
CA ASP A 144 -2.39 15.59 -6.17
C ASP A 144 -2.54 14.07 -6.16
N GLY A 145 -1.59 13.36 -5.54
CA GLY A 145 -1.63 11.92 -5.33
C GLY A 145 -2.86 11.53 -4.52
N TYR A 146 -3.08 12.18 -3.37
CA TYR A 146 -4.28 11.93 -2.56
C TYR A 146 -5.57 12.27 -3.31
N GLU A 147 -5.65 13.41 -4.01
CA GLU A 147 -6.86 13.79 -4.75
C GLU A 147 -7.19 12.75 -5.84
N ASN A 148 -6.19 12.36 -6.63
CA ASN A 148 -6.41 11.55 -7.83
C ASN A 148 -6.46 10.04 -7.57
N ARG A 149 -5.85 9.56 -6.48
CA ARG A 149 -5.69 8.12 -6.20
C ARG A 149 -6.61 7.60 -5.11
N MET A 150 -7.06 8.45 -4.18
CA MET A 150 -7.88 8.03 -3.06
C MET A 150 -9.09 8.93 -2.84
N LYS A 151 -8.91 10.21 -2.55
CA LYS A 151 -10.01 11.11 -2.18
C LYS A 151 -11.04 11.24 -3.30
N GLY A 152 -10.61 11.44 -4.54
CA GLY A 152 -11.48 11.51 -5.72
C GLY A 152 -12.23 10.20 -5.95
N PRO A 153 -11.54 9.05 -6.05
CA PRO A 153 -12.19 7.74 -6.14
C PRO A 153 -13.20 7.45 -5.03
N TYR A 154 -12.84 7.69 -3.76
CA TYR A 154 -13.78 7.51 -2.66
C TYR A 154 -14.95 8.49 -2.77
N ARG A 155 -14.71 9.79 -2.99
CA ARG A 155 -15.80 10.77 -3.24
C ARG A 155 -16.73 10.31 -4.36
N ALA A 156 -16.22 9.75 -5.44
CA ALA A 156 -17.05 9.22 -6.53
C ALA A 156 -17.83 7.94 -6.15
N ALA A 157 -17.39 7.19 -5.13
CA ALA A 157 -18.06 5.98 -4.66
C ALA A 157 -19.22 6.31 -3.71
N LEU A 158 -19.04 7.26 -2.79
CA LEU A 158 -20.10 7.82 -1.95
C LEU A 158 -20.06 9.36 -2.02
N PRO A 159 -20.77 9.98 -2.99
CA PRO A 159 -20.68 11.42 -3.20
C PRO A 159 -21.29 12.25 -2.08
N GLU A 160 -22.48 11.86 -1.64
CA GLU A 160 -23.23 12.50 -0.56
C GLU A 160 -23.49 11.49 0.56
N PRO A 161 -23.73 11.96 1.81
CA PRO A 161 -24.11 11.06 2.88
C PRO A 161 -25.43 10.36 2.55
N PRO A 162 -25.63 9.12 3.02
CA PRO A 162 -26.86 8.38 2.79
C PRO A 162 -28.09 9.19 3.20
N ALA A 163 -29.14 9.16 2.38
CA ALA A 163 -30.39 9.87 2.70
C ALA A 163 -31.11 9.27 3.93
N ALA A 164 -30.94 7.97 4.14
CA ALA A 164 -31.46 7.23 5.29
C ALA A 164 -30.32 6.76 6.21
N GLY A 165 -30.44 7.05 7.50
CA GLY A 165 -29.48 6.65 8.52
C GLY A 165 -28.40 7.70 8.83
N PRO A 166 -27.51 7.41 9.79
CA PRO A 166 -26.45 8.33 10.17
C PRO A 166 -25.41 8.48 9.05
N ARG A 167 -24.84 9.69 8.94
CA ARG A 167 -23.70 9.94 8.06
C ARG A 167 -22.51 9.09 8.49
N PRO A 168 -21.92 8.28 7.59
CA PRO A 168 -20.80 7.42 7.97
C PRO A 168 -19.56 8.25 8.30
N THR A 169 -18.78 7.79 9.27
CA THR A 169 -17.54 8.43 9.70
C THR A 169 -16.34 7.75 9.05
N LEU A 170 -15.25 8.51 8.89
CA LEU A 170 -13.99 8.01 8.35
C LEU A 170 -12.84 8.40 9.27
N PHE A 171 -12.07 7.39 9.62
CA PHE A 171 -10.77 7.51 10.27
C PHE A 171 -9.71 6.86 9.39
N ALA A 172 -8.49 7.36 9.44
CA ALA A 172 -7.36 6.87 8.68
C ALA A 172 -6.12 6.86 9.57
N LEU A 173 -5.30 5.83 9.42
CA LEU A 173 -3.98 5.73 10.00
C LEU A 173 -2.95 5.79 8.88
N PRO A 174 -1.88 6.58 9.01
CA PRO A 174 -0.87 6.67 7.97
C PRO A 174 0.00 5.41 7.94
N GLY A 175 0.29 4.92 6.75
CA GLY A 175 1.34 3.94 6.49
C GLY A 175 2.65 4.61 6.06
N ASN A 176 3.65 3.79 5.72
CA ASN A 176 4.97 4.28 5.32
C ASN A 176 4.91 5.14 4.05
N HIS A 177 3.96 4.88 3.13
CA HIS A 177 3.82 5.69 1.91
C HIS A 177 3.19 7.05 2.14
N ASP A 178 2.38 7.19 3.20
CA ASP A 178 1.80 8.46 3.65
C ASP A 178 2.86 9.37 4.30
N TRP A 179 3.95 8.77 4.82
CA TRP A 179 5.01 9.46 5.54
C TRP A 179 6.10 10.08 4.66
N TYR A 180 6.19 9.72 3.38
CA TYR A 180 7.27 10.20 2.50
C TYR A 180 7.29 11.71 2.23
N ASP A 181 6.21 12.45 2.54
CA ASP A 181 6.16 13.92 2.51
C ASP A 181 6.27 14.58 3.91
N GLY A 182 6.68 13.81 4.92
CA GLY A 182 6.68 14.22 6.32
C GLY A 182 5.26 14.39 6.87
N LEU A 183 4.32 13.52 6.46
CA LEU A 183 2.93 13.47 6.90
C LEU A 183 2.11 14.73 6.60
N THR A 184 2.56 15.55 5.66
CA THR A 184 1.99 16.88 5.39
C THR A 184 0.61 16.76 4.75
N ALA A 185 0.52 16.02 3.64
CA ALA A 185 -0.72 15.88 2.91
C ALA A 185 -1.75 15.08 3.72
N PHE A 186 -1.31 14.05 4.44
CA PHE A 186 -2.16 13.26 5.34
C PHE A 186 -2.86 14.14 6.38
N LEU A 187 -2.11 14.92 7.18
CA LEU A 187 -2.69 15.78 8.22
C LEU A 187 -3.61 16.85 7.63
N ARG A 188 -3.27 17.40 6.47
CA ARG A 188 -4.13 18.37 5.77
C ARG A 188 -5.44 17.76 5.30
N LEU A 189 -5.48 16.47 4.98
CA LEU A 189 -6.67 15.80 4.50
C LEU A 189 -7.54 15.31 5.65
N PHE A 190 -6.97 14.53 6.57
CA PHE A 190 -7.73 13.82 7.60
C PHE A 190 -7.82 14.58 8.93
N ALA A 191 -6.79 15.34 9.31
CA ALA A 191 -6.70 16.02 10.61
C ALA A 191 -7.22 17.48 10.60
N ARG A 192 -8.19 17.80 9.75
CA ARG A 192 -8.78 19.16 9.66
C ARG A 192 -9.58 19.51 10.92
N ARG A 193 -9.67 20.81 11.28
CA ARG A 193 -10.33 21.31 12.52
C ARG A 193 -11.86 21.49 12.43
N LYS A 194 -12.47 21.68 11.25
CA LYS A 194 -13.94 21.79 11.09
C LYS A 194 -14.40 21.18 9.76
N ASP A 195 -15.55 20.51 9.81
CA ASP A 195 -16.36 20.04 8.67
C ASP A 195 -15.59 19.24 7.60
N GLY A 196 -14.60 18.44 8.02
CA GLY A 196 -13.86 17.57 7.13
C GLY A 196 -14.75 16.44 6.59
N HIS A 197 -14.73 16.25 5.27
CA HIS A 197 -15.41 15.13 4.64
C HIS A 197 -14.72 14.72 3.34
N ILE A 198 -14.92 13.45 2.97
CA ILE A 198 -14.56 12.88 1.67
C ILE A 198 -15.87 12.35 1.10
N GLY A 199 -16.47 13.08 0.17
CA GLY A 199 -17.85 12.81 -0.26
C GLY A 199 -18.80 12.72 0.93
N GLY A 200 -19.54 11.61 1.01
CA GLY A 200 -20.47 11.30 2.08
C GLY A 200 -19.83 10.96 3.43
N TRP A 201 -18.56 10.53 3.47
CA TRP A 201 -17.90 10.20 4.74
C TRP A 201 -17.43 11.45 5.48
N ARG A 202 -17.76 11.54 6.77
CA ARG A 202 -17.30 12.60 7.66
C ARG A 202 -15.97 12.23 8.31
N THR A 203 -14.93 13.04 8.14
CA THR A 203 -13.66 12.85 8.84
C THR A 203 -13.72 13.52 10.22
N GLN A 204 -13.22 12.86 11.25
CA GLN A 204 -13.27 13.38 12.63
C GLN A 204 -11.90 13.54 13.29
N GLN A 205 -10.93 12.70 12.91
CA GLN A 205 -9.63 12.68 13.58
C GLN A 205 -8.93 14.04 13.56
N ARG A 206 -8.11 14.29 14.57
CA ARG A 206 -7.33 15.53 14.72
C ARG A 206 -5.83 15.27 14.71
N ARG A 207 -5.43 14.02 14.81
CA ARG A 207 -4.06 13.55 14.86
C ARG A 207 -3.92 12.35 13.91
N SER A 208 -2.69 11.95 13.70
CA SER A 208 -2.29 10.77 12.94
C SER A 208 -2.66 9.44 13.61
N TYR A 209 -2.74 9.46 14.92
CA TYR A 209 -3.23 8.39 15.80
C TYR A 209 -4.53 8.82 16.50
N PHE A 210 -5.33 7.87 16.95
CA PHE A 210 -6.62 8.16 17.60
C PHE A 210 -7.13 6.98 18.43
N ALA A 211 -7.98 7.27 19.40
CA ALA A 211 -8.79 6.30 20.15
C ALA A 211 -10.28 6.58 19.94
N VAL A 212 -11.08 5.53 19.72
CA VAL A 212 -12.53 5.61 19.54
C VAL A 212 -13.21 4.65 20.49
N LYS A 213 -14.11 5.17 21.33
CA LYS A 213 -15.04 4.37 22.11
C LYS A 213 -16.18 3.88 21.21
N LEU A 214 -16.39 2.58 21.19
CA LEU A 214 -17.42 1.87 20.42
C LEU A 214 -18.50 1.34 21.39
N PRO A 215 -19.62 0.80 20.89
CA PRO A 215 -20.66 0.23 21.74
C PRO A 215 -20.19 -1.03 22.48
N ALA A 216 -20.94 -1.40 23.53
CA ALA A 216 -20.75 -2.66 24.26
C ALA A 216 -19.31 -2.89 24.77
N ASP A 217 -18.75 -1.84 25.39
CA ASP A 217 -17.42 -1.83 26.03
C ASP A 217 -16.26 -2.14 25.06
N TRP A 218 -16.45 -1.87 23.77
CA TRP A 218 -15.38 -1.95 22.79
C TRP A 218 -14.67 -0.62 22.62
N TRP A 219 -13.37 -0.70 22.36
CA TRP A 219 -12.54 0.43 21.98
C TRP A 219 -11.69 0.09 20.77
N LEU A 220 -11.45 1.10 19.93
CA LEU A 220 -10.48 1.04 18.84
C LEU A 220 -9.33 1.99 19.13
N PHE A 221 -8.12 1.46 19.17
CA PHE A 221 -6.89 2.22 19.36
C PHE A 221 -6.06 2.10 18.08
N ALA A 222 -5.73 3.22 17.43
CA ALA A 222 -4.95 3.23 16.20
C ALA A 222 -3.63 3.98 16.40
N ILE A 223 -2.51 3.25 16.38
CA ILE A 223 -1.17 3.78 16.67
C ILE A 223 -0.40 4.11 15.40
N ASP A 224 0.27 5.26 15.35
CA ASP A 224 1.13 5.67 14.25
C ASP A 224 2.60 5.32 14.53
N GLU A 225 3.08 4.28 13.85
CA GLU A 225 4.44 3.74 13.97
C GLU A 225 5.45 4.30 12.95
N GLN A 226 5.04 5.23 12.08
CA GLN A 226 5.91 5.82 11.04
C GLN A 226 6.66 4.77 10.17
N PHE A 227 7.92 4.48 10.49
CA PHE A 227 8.79 3.49 9.83
C PHE A 227 9.25 2.39 10.80
N GLY A 228 8.42 2.05 11.79
CA GLY A 228 8.81 1.18 12.91
C GLY A 228 9.67 1.91 13.95
N ALA A 229 9.53 3.23 14.04
CA ALA A 229 10.15 4.03 15.10
C ALA A 229 9.40 3.82 16.42
N TYR A 230 10.05 4.14 17.54
CA TYR A 230 9.38 4.15 18.84
C TYR A 230 8.14 5.05 18.83
N ILE A 231 7.13 4.68 19.61
CA ILE A 231 5.97 5.53 19.87
C ILE A 231 6.46 6.73 20.67
N ASP A 232 6.18 7.92 20.18
CA ASP A 232 6.66 9.17 20.75
C ASP A 232 5.87 9.57 22.01
N ASP A 233 6.51 10.31 22.92
CA ASP A 233 5.90 10.77 24.18
C ASP A 233 4.53 11.46 24.00
N PRO A 234 4.32 12.36 23.01
CA PRO A 234 3.00 12.94 22.70
C PRO A 234 1.89 11.91 22.52
N GLN A 235 2.19 10.82 21.82
CA GLN A 235 1.26 9.76 21.50
C GLN A 235 1.02 8.86 22.71
N LEU A 236 2.08 8.55 23.48
CA LEU A 236 1.94 7.83 24.76
C LEU A 236 1.02 8.58 25.71
N VAL A 237 1.24 9.88 25.93
CA VAL A 237 0.40 10.71 26.82
C VAL A 237 -1.06 10.76 26.34
N TYR A 238 -1.28 10.83 25.02
CA TYR A 238 -2.64 10.77 24.46
C TYR A 238 -3.34 9.44 24.81
N PHE A 239 -2.65 8.32 24.63
CA PHE A 239 -3.23 7.00 24.89
C PHE A 239 -3.32 6.67 26.38
N GLU A 240 -2.41 7.16 27.23
CA GLU A 240 -2.54 7.09 28.68
C GLU A 240 -3.83 7.78 29.15
N LYS A 241 -4.10 8.98 28.61
CA LYS A 241 -5.33 9.71 28.91
C LYS A 241 -6.57 8.96 28.42
N ALA A 242 -6.54 8.42 27.20
CA ALA A 242 -7.65 7.62 26.67
C ALA A 242 -7.86 6.33 27.49
N ALA A 243 -6.77 5.67 27.88
CA ALA A 243 -6.77 4.45 28.67
C ALA A 243 -7.27 4.65 30.11
N GLY A 244 -7.22 5.88 30.64
CA GLY A 244 -7.83 6.21 31.94
C GLY A 244 -9.35 5.96 32.01
N GLY A 245 -10.02 5.81 30.86
CA GLY A 245 -11.44 5.42 30.78
C GLY A 245 -11.70 3.92 30.63
N LEU A 246 -10.64 3.09 30.58
CA LEU A 246 -10.74 1.63 30.43
C LEU A 246 -10.83 0.91 31.78
N GLY A 247 -11.47 -0.24 31.78
CA GLY A 247 -11.50 -1.21 32.86
C GLY A 247 -11.49 -2.66 32.38
N PRO A 248 -11.60 -3.64 33.31
CA PRO A 248 -11.44 -5.07 33.00
C PRO A 248 -12.49 -5.67 32.07
N ALA A 249 -13.62 -5.00 31.88
CA ALA A 249 -14.69 -5.42 30.97
C ALA A 249 -14.46 -4.92 29.53
N ASP A 250 -13.60 -3.92 29.33
CA ASP A 250 -13.37 -3.35 28.02
C ASP A 250 -12.56 -4.28 27.11
N ARG A 251 -12.94 -4.30 25.84
CA ARG A 251 -12.27 -5.05 24.77
C ARG A 251 -11.70 -4.10 23.73
N ILE A 252 -10.51 -4.42 23.24
CA ILE A 252 -9.74 -3.52 22.38
C ILE A 252 -9.47 -4.15 21.02
N ILE A 253 -9.81 -3.40 19.98
CA ILE A 253 -9.28 -3.53 18.63
C ILE A 253 -8.05 -2.61 18.53
N LEU A 254 -6.86 -3.21 18.45
CA LEU A 254 -5.62 -2.48 18.24
C LEU A 254 -5.26 -2.47 16.75
N MET A 255 -5.13 -1.28 16.20
CA MET A 255 -4.82 -1.08 14.80
C MET A 255 -3.41 -0.51 14.64
N THR A 256 -2.63 -1.15 13.79
CA THR A 256 -1.24 -0.76 13.46
C THR A 256 -1.11 -0.59 11.96
N PRO A 257 -0.18 0.25 11.46
CA PRO A 257 -0.05 0.49 10.02
C PRO A 257 0.61 -0.70 9.31
N SER A 258 1.39 -1.50 10.04
CA SER A 258 1.96 -2.73 9.50
C SER A 258 1.86 -3.94 10.45
N PRO A 259 1.82 -5.18 9.92
CA PRO A 259 1.61 -6.39 10.69
C PRO A 259 2.94 -6.80 11.30
N THR A 260 3.34 -6.07 12.34
CA THR A 260 4.62 -6.24 13.03
C THR A 260 4.79 -7.67 13.55
N TRP A 261 3.72 -8.38 13.88
CA TRP A 261 3.73 -9.79 14.27
C TRP A 261 4.24 -10.73 13.15
N VAL A 262 3.94 -10.44 11.88
CA VAL A 262 4.49 -11.20 10.73
C VAL A 262 5.94 -10.78 10.48
N LYS A 263 6.23 -9.47 10.51
CA LYS A 263 7.59 -8.94 10.32
C LYS A 263 8.56 -9.47 11.37
N ALA A 264 8.08 -9.67 12.60
CA ALA A 264 8.82 -10.18 13.74
C ALA A 264 9.34 -11.60 13.57
N ALA A 265 8.71 -12.43 12.71
CA ALA A 265 9.23 -13.74 12.35
C ALA A 265 10.58 -13.68 11.61
N LYS A 266 10.91 -12.54 11.00
CA LYS A 266 12.20 -12.30 10.32
C LYS A 266 13.09 -11.31 11.06
N LYS A 267 12.50 -10.34 11.77
CA LYS A 267 13.20 -9.29 12.53
C LYS A 267 12.59 -9.20 13.93
N PRO A 268 13.09 -9.96 14.93
CA PRO A 268 12.44 -10.10 16.23
C PRO A 268 12.02 -8.78 16.90
N GLY A 269 12.84 -7.72 16.80
CA GLY A 269 12.52 -6.41 17.38
C GLY A 269 11.39 -5.62 16.70
N ALA A 270 10.84 -6.09 15.58
CA ALA A 270 9.77 -5.38 14.86
C ALA A 270 8.46 -5.28 15.66
N TYR A 271 8.23 -6.18 16.62
CA TYR A 271 7.02 -6.18 17.46
C TYR A 271 7.21 -5.42 18.79
N ASP A 272 8.43 -4.96 19.10
CA ASP A 272 8.75 -4.43 20.43
C ASP A 272 7.93 -3.19 20.79
N SER A 273 7.63 -2.30 19.83
CA SER A 273 6.80 -1.11 20.05
C SER A 273 5.34 -1.47 20.35
N VAL A 274 4.76 -2.42 19.62
CA VAL A 274 3.40 -2.93 19.87
C VAL A 274 3.33 -3.63 21.21
N ASP A 275 4.31 -4.49 21.53
CA ASP A 275 4.38 -5.17 22.83
C ASP A 275 4.49 -4.17 23.98
N TYR A 276 5.37 -3.16 23.83
CA TYR A 276 5.52 -2.10 24.80
C TYR A 276 4.20 -1.36 25.04
N PHE A 277 3.48 -1.00 23.97
CA PHE A 277 2.19 -0.32 24.07
C PHE A 277 1.15 -1.16 24.81
N ILE A 278 0.99 -2.43 24.42
CA ILE A 278 0.05 -3.34 25.07
C ILE A 278 0.40 -3.51 26.55
N ARG A 279 1.68 -3.78 26.86
CA ARG A 279 2.13 -4.10 28.22
C ARG A 279 2.10 -2.88 29.16
N THR A 280 2.38 -1.69 28.63
CA THR A 280 2.60 -0.48 29.45
C THR A 280 1.35 0.38 29.53
N ILE A 281 0.56 0.47 28.45
CA ILE A 281 -0.63 1.34 28.40
C ILE A 281 -1.91 0.55 28.66
N LEU A 282 -2.08 -0.59 27.99
CA LEU A 282 -3.37 -1.30 28.01
C LEU A 282 -3.47 -2.32 29.15
N ALA A 283 -2.47 -3.17 29.33
CA ALA A 283 -2.49 -4.24 30.33
C ALA A 283 -2.74 -3.75 31.78
N PRO A 284 -2.20 -2.59 32.23
CA PRO A 284 -2.48 -2.09 33.57
C PRO A 284 -3.95 -1.73 33.84
N THR A 285 -4.74 -1.47 32.79
CA THR A 285 -6.18 -1.16 32.91
C THR A 285 -7.04 -2.41 33.13
N GLY A 286 -6.48 -3.60 32.89
CA GLY A 286 -7.20 -4.87 32.88
C GLY A 286 -8.01 -5.12 31.60
N ALA A 287 -8.11 -4.15 30.69
CA ALA A 287 -8.79 -4.32 29.41
C ALA A 287 -8.14 -5.38 28.53
N GLN A 288 -8.95 -6.04 27.71
CA GLN A 288 -8.52 -7.19 26.92
C GLN A 288 -8.30 -6.78 25.47
N VAL A 289 -7.07 -6.94 24.97
CA VAL A 289 -6.80 -6.74 23.53
C VAL A 289 -7.18 -8.01 22.79
N ARG A 290 -8.30 -7.96 22.05
CA ARG A 290 -8.92 -9.14 21.42
C ARG A 290 -8.65 -9.24 19.92
N LEU A 291 -8.33 -8.13 19.27
CA LEU A 291 -8.03 -8.07 17.84
C LEU A 291 -6.85 -7.13 17.58
N LEU A 292 -5.84 -7.61 16.85
CA LEU A 292 -4.89 -6.75 16.15
C LEU A 292 -5.21 -6.78 14.66
N VAL A 293 -5.31 -5.60 14.04
CA VAL A 293 -5.60 -5.46 12.61
C VAL A 293 -4.63 -4.51 11.92
N SER A 294 -4.15 -4.90 10.75
CA SER A 294 -3.15 -4.11 10.01
C SER A 294 -3.21 -4.33 8.49
N GLY A 295 -2.53 -3.44 7.74
CA GLY A 295 -2.35 -3.46 6.29
C GLY A 295 -0.93 -3.83 5.88
N ASP A 296 -0.30 -3.01 5.03
CA ASP A 296 1.11 -3.04 4.55
C ASP A 296 1.47 -4.25 3.67
N LEU A 297 1.03 -5.44 4.07
CA LEU A 297 1.12 -6.62 3.23
C LEU A 297 -0.17 -6.75 2.42
N HIS A 298 -0.03 -6.64 1.09
CA HIS A 298 -1.12 -6.52 0.14
C HIS A 298 -1.90 -7.82 -0.11
N HIS A 299 -2.38 -8.43 0.95
CA HIS A 299 -3.22 -9.63 0.95
C HIS A 299 -4.05 -9.69 2.23
N TYR A 300 -4.87 -10.73 2.35
CA TYR A 300 -5.50 -11.09 3.60
C TYR A 300 -4.81 -12.30 4.25
N ALA A 301 -4.60 -12.24 5.56
CA ALA A 301 -4.14 -13.37 6.38
C ALA A 301 -4.67 -13.25 7.81
N ARG A 302 -5.08 -14.37 8.40
CA ARG A 302 -5.49 -14.44 9.79
C ARG A 302 -4.68 -15.47 10.56
N TYR A 303 -4.11 -15.02 11.67
CA TYR A 303 -3.50 -15.90 12.66
C TYR A 303 -4.34 -15.91 13.92
N THR A 304 -4.68 -17.11 14.38
CA THR A 304 -5.50 -17.31 15.60
C THR A 304 -4.61 -17.81 16.73
N GLY A 305 -4.85 -17.29 17.93
CA GLY A 305 -4.13 -17.65 19.15
C GLY A 305 -5.08 -17.74 20.34
N GLU A 306 -4.52 -18.06 21.51
CA GLU A 306 -5.30 -18.28 22.73
C GLU A 306 -6.02 -17.00 23.21
N ASP A 307 -5.41 -15.83 23.06
CA ASP A 307 -5.88 -14.58 23.65
C ASP A 307 -6.43 -13.56 22.66
N ARG A 308 -6.13 -13.66 21.37
CA ARG A 308 -6.56 -12.69 20.36
C ARG A 308 -6.43 -13.21 18.94
N GLU A 309 -7.08 -12.51 18.02
CA GLU A 309 -6.89 -12.67 16.58
C GLU A 309 -5.89 -11.64 16.05
N LEU A 310 -5.05 -12.05 15.09
CA LEU A 310 -4.13 -11.17 14.36
C LEU A 310 -4.50 -11.20 12.87
N ILE A 311 -4.98 -10.07 12.34
CA ILE A 311 -5.49 -9.98 10.97
C ILE A 311 -4.68 -8.97 10.15
N THR A 312 -4.09 -9.46 9.07
CA THR A 312 -3.53 -8.64 7.99
C THR A 312 -4.57 -8.52 6.89
N CYS A 313 -4.92 -7.31 6.46
CA CYS A 313 -5.89 -7.05 5.40
C CYS A 313 -5.50 -5.81 4.57
N GLY A 314 -4.40 -5.91 3.82
CA GLY A 314 -3.88 -4.86 2.92
C GLY A 314 -4.39 -4.94 1.48
N GLY A 315 -5.59 -5.49 1.25
CA GLY A 315 -6.11 -5.74 -0.09
C GLY A 315 -6.91 -4.58 -0.70
N GLY A 316 -6.74 -3.33 -0.27
CA GLY A 316 -7.68 -2.24 -0.58
C GLY A 316 -7.51 -1.57 -1.94
N GLY A 317 -6.36 -1.70 -2.60
CA GLY A 317 -6.11 -1.06 -3.89
C GLY A 317 -4.73 -1.32 -4.49
N ALA A 318 -3.74 -1.67 -3.67
CA ALA A 318 -2.38 -2.00 -4.10
C ALA A 318 -2.27 -3.33 -4.87
N TYR A 319 -1.16 -3.52 -5.58
CA TYR A 319 -0.86 -4.81 -6.20
C TYR A 319 -0.82 -5.93 -5.17
N LEU A 320 -1.22 -7.14 -5.53
CA LEU A 320 -1.25 -8.28 -4.62
C LEU A 320 0.16 -8.69 -4.18
N LEU A 321 0.35 -9.01 -2.88
CA LEU A 321 1.54 -9.68 -2.36
C LEU A 321 1.34 -11.19 -2.15
N ALA A 322 2.45 -11.93 -2.14
CA ALA A 322 2.44 -13.38 -1.99
C ALA A 322 1.86 -13.85 -0.64
N THR A 323 0.99 -14.86 -0.66
CA THR A 323 0.47 -15.53 0.55
C THR A 323 1.06 -16.92 0.77
N HIS A 324 1.70 -17.49 -0.26
CA HIS A 324 2.30 -18.84 -0.21
C HIS A 324 3.62 -18.90 0.56
N GLN A 325 4.10 -17.76 1.08
CA GLN A 325 5.32 -17.66 1.90
C GLN A 325 5.03 -17.20 3.32
N LEU A 326 3.75 -17.03 3.66
CA LEU A 326 3.35 -16.73 5.01
C LEU A 326 3.77 -17.89 5.92
N PRO A 327 4.39 -17.60 7.07
CA PRO A 327 4.72 -18.64 8.04
C PRO A 327 3.42 -19.32 8.51
N GLU A 328 3.44 -20.64 8.66
CA GLU A 328 2.25 -21.37 9.15
C GLU A 328 1.99 -21.13 10.65
N LYS A 329 3.03 -20.69 11.37
CA LYS A 329 2.99 -20.39 12.81
C LYS A 329 3.81 -19.15 13.12
N LEU A 330 3.34 -18.36 14.07
CA LEU A 330 4.02 -17.22 14.63
C LEU A 330 4.19 -17.37 16.13
N ILE A 331 5.28 -16.82 16.67
CA ILE A 331 5.49 -16.67 18.11
C ILE A 331 5.53 -15.18 18.41
N VAL A 332 4.57 -14.68 19.19
CA VAL A 332 4.36 -13.25 19.42
C VAL A 332 4.15 -12.99 20.92
N PRO A 333 4.98 -12.14 21.56
CA PRO A 333 6.25 -11.60 21.05
C PRO A 333 7.28 -12.71 20.74
N PRO A 334 8.24 -12.49 19.82
CA PRO A 334 9.31 -13.46 19.54
C PRO A 334 10.16 -13.75 20.78
N ARG A 335 10.68 -14.98 20.90
CA ARG A 335 11.54 -15.37 22.05
C ARG A 335 12.92 -14.72 21.98
N GLU A 336 13.34 -14.33 20.78
CA GLU A 336 14.63 -13.76 20.46
C GLU A 336 14.66 -12.23 20.62
N THR A 337 13.56 -11.61 21.05
CA THR A 337 13.56 -10.17 21.35
C THR A 337 14.57 -9.84 22.45
N LEU A 338 15.29 -8.73 22.26
CA LEU A 338 16.27 -8.23 23.24
C LEU A 338 15.60 -7.43 24.37
N THR A 339 14.29 -7.23 24.29
CA THR A 339 13.52 -6.49 25.29
C THR A 339 13.46 -7.27 26.60
N ARG A 340 14.11 -6.76 27.65
CA ARG A 340 14.21 -7.41 28.96
C ARG A 340 12.87 -7.71 29.63
N ASN A 341 11.86 -6.89 29.37
CA ASN A 341 10.53 -6.99 29.98
C ASN A 341 9.45 -7.38 28.95
N ALA A 342 9.79 -8.16 27.92
CA ALA A 342 8.80 -8.56 26.91
C ALA A 342 7.62 -9.32 27.52
N SER A 343 6.44 -9.16 26.93
CA SER A 343 5.28 -9.99 27.31
C SER A 343 5.54 -11.47 27.04
N ARG A 344 4.73 -12.34 27.67
CA ARG A 344 4.80 -13.78 27.45
C ARG A 344 4.56 -14.11 25.98
N SER A 345 5.53 -14.79 25.35
CA SER A 345 5.40 -15.33 24.00
C SER A 345 4.25 -16.33 23.91
N ARG A 346 3.38 -16.14 22.91
CA ARG A 346 2.27 -17.04 22.58
C ARG A 346 2.40 -17.52 21.14
N GLU A 347 1.90 -18.71 20.87
CA GLU A 347 1.85 -19.29 19.52
C GLU A 347 0.54 -18.89 18.84
N TYR A 348 0.63 -18.50 17.57
CA TYR A 348 -0.50 -18.21 16.71
C TYR A 348 -0.39 -19.03 15.42
N ALA A 349 -1.45 -19.73 15.04
CA ALA A 349 -1.49 -20.55 13.83
C ALA A 349 -2.17 -19.79 12.69
N LEU A 350 -1.63 -19.92 11.47
CA LEU A 350 -2.26 -19.36 10.27
C LEU A 350 -3.57 -20.11 9.98
N ALA A 351 -4.70 -19.44 10.22
CA ALA A 351 -6.03 -20.02 10.07
C ALA A 351 -6.57 -19.87 8.64
N SER A 352 -6.32 -18.72 8.01
CA SER A 352 -6.79 -18.43 6.65
C SER A 352 -5.89 -17.43 5.93
N ARG A 353 -5.94 -17.43 4.59
CA ARG A 353 -5.22 -16.51 3.71
C ARG A 353 -5.98 -16.32 2.40
N PHE A 354 -5.92 -15.12 1.82
CA PHE A 354 -6.49 -14.84 0.51
C PHE A 354 -5.55 -13.97 -0.33
N PRO A 355 -5.15 -14.43 -1.54
CA PRO A 355 -5.48 -15.71 -2.17
C PRO A 355 -4.97 -16.95 -1.43
N THR A 356 -5.49 -18.13 -1.76
CA THR A 356 -5.00 -19.38 -1.17
C THR A 356 -3.55 -19.65 -1.56
N PHE A 357 -2.86 -20.54 -0.82
CA PHE A 357 -1.48 -20.94 -1.11
C PHE A 357 -1.29 -21.36 -2.58
N SER A 358 -2.19 -22.20 -3.09
CA SER A 358 -2.11 -22.74 -4.46
C SER A 358 -2.31 -21.66 -5.52
N GLU A 359 -3.21 -20.71 -5.28
CA GLU A 359 -3.50 -19.60 -6.19
C GLU A 359 -2.35 -18.63 -6.23
N SER A 360 -1.84 -18.21 -5.06
CA SER A 360 -0.69 -17.31 -4.98
C SER A 360 0.55 -17.91 -5.67
N ARG A 361 0.82 -19.21 -5.46
CA ARG A 361 1.92 -19.91 -6.15
C ARG A 361 1.72 -19.98 -7.66
N ARG A 362 0.48 -20.22 -8.12
CA ARG A 362 0.14 -20.22 -9.55
C ARG A 362 0.30 -18.83 -10.16
N MET A 363 -0.08 -17.78 -9.43
CA MET A 363 0.04 -16.40 -9.87
C MET A 363 1.49 -15.99 -10.10
N SER A 364 2.47 -16.51 -9.33
CA SER A 364 3.90 -16.25 -9.54
C SER A 364 4.35 -16.51 -10.99
N TRP A 365 3.84 -17.55 -11.65
CA TRP A 365 4.18 -17.88 -13.04
C TRP A 365 3.67 -16.86 -14.06
N GLY A 366 2.68 -16.04 -13.69
CA GLY A 366 2.20 -14.92 -14.49
C GLY A 366 3.29 -13.88 -14.77
N ALA A 367 4.39 -13.90 -14.01
CA ALA A 367 5.52 -13.00 -14.15
C ALA A 367 6.12 -12.99 -15.57
N PHE A 368 6.27 -14.15 -16.23
CA PHE A 368 6.88 -14.23 -17.55
C PHE A 368 6.12 -13.43 -18.61
N ARG A 369 4.80 -13.32 -18.44
CA ARG A 369 3.93 -12.51 -19.30
C ARG A 369 3.80 -11.07 -18.81
N LYS A 370 3.55 -10.88 -17.51
CA LYS A 370 3.19 -9.56 -16.97
C LYS A 370 4.37 -8.61 -16.82
N ILE A 371 5.54 -9.10 -16.39
CA ILE A 371 6.72 -8.24 -16.15
C ILE A 371 7.17 -7.53 -17.44
N PRO A 372 7.40 -8.22 -18.58
CA PRO A 372 7.79 -7.54 -19.81
C PRO A 372 6.71 -6.59 -20.34
N ALA A 373 5.44 -6.98 -20.24
CA ALA A 373 4.32 -6.21 -20.79
C ALA A 373 4.04 -4.93 -20.00
N ARG A 374 4.10 -4.98 -18.66
CA ARG A 374 3.81 -3.81 -17.81
C ARG A 374 5.01 -2.90 -17.61
N ASN A 375 6.23 -3.43 -17.71
CA ASN A 375 7.46 -2.69 -17.40
C ASN A 375 8.31 -2.48 -18.66
N ALA A 376 7.69 -1.98 -19.73
CA ALA A 376 8.37 -1.81 -21.02
C ALA A 376 9.64 -0.96 -20.89
N GLY A 377 9.63 0.12 -20.09
CA GLY A 377 10.82 0.94 -19.83
C GLY A 377 11.96 0.16 -19.15
N PHE A 378 11.64 -0.78 -18.25
CA PHE A 378 12.63 -1.65 -17.63
C PHE A 378 13.20 -2.66 -18.64
N ALA A 379 12.34 -3.28 -19.46
CA ALA A 379 12.76 -4.16 -20.55
C ALA A 379 13.67 -3.43 -21.55
N THR A 380 13.32 -2.19 -21.93
CA THR A 380 14.15 -1.34 -22.80
C THR A 380 15.50 -1.04 -22.15
N MET A 381 15.54 -0.67 -20.87
CA MET A 381 16.79 -0.45 -20.15
C MET A 381 17.70 -1.69 -20.17
N LEU A 382 17.15 -2.87 -19.86
CA LEU A 382 17.90 -4.13 -19.95
C LEU A 382 18.38 -4.40 -21.38
N GLY A 383 17.55 -4.13 -22.38
CA GLY A 383 17.91 -4.25 -23.79
C GLY A 383 19.09 -3.36 -24.19
N ILE A 384 19.10 -2.10 -23.74
CA ILE A 384 20.20 -1.15 -23.96
C ILE A 384 21.48 -1.67 -23.29
N ILE A 385 21.41 -2.04 -22.01
CA ILE A 385 22.56 -2.58 -21.26
C ILE A 385 23.13 -3.80 -21.99
N GLN A 386 22.29 -4.74 -22.39
CA GLN A 386 22.69 -5.97 -23.07
C GLN A 386 23.24 -5.70 -24.48
N THR A 387 22.68 -4.76 -25.22
CA THR A 387 23.16 -4.37 -26.55
C THR A 387 24.52 -3.68 -26.48
N LEU A 388 24.70 -2.74 -25.55
CA LEU A 388 25.99 -2.07 -25.34
C LEU A 388 27.07 -3.06 -24.87
N THR A 389 26.71 -3.97 -23.96
CA THR A 389 27.63 -5.04 -23.51
C THR A 389 28.02 -5.93 -24.69
N MET A 390 27.05 -6.33 -25.52
CA MET A 390 27.29 -7.15 -26.70
C MET A 390 28.24 -6.46 -27.69
N LEU A 391 28.00 -5.18 -28.01
CA LEU A 391 28.84 -4.40 -28.93
C LEU A 391 30.26 -4.22 -28.39
N ALA A 392 30.41 -3.98 -27.08
CA ALA A 392 31.71 -3.88 -26.43
C ALA A 392 32.48 -5.22 -26.47
N MET A 393 31.81 -6.35 -26.21
CA MET A 393 32.40 -7.68 -26.35
C MET A 393 32.81 -7.99 -27.80
N ALA A 394 31.93 -7.74 -28.77
CA ALA A 394 32.21 -7.98 -30.19
C ALA A 394 33.38 -7.12 -30.69
N GLY A 395 33.41 -5.83 -30.33
CA GLY A 395 34.50 -4.92 -30.67
C GLY A 395 35.84 -5.31 -30.03
N ALA A 396 35.82 -5.75 -28.76
CA ALA A 396 37.03 -6.22 -28.08
C ALA A 396 37.59 -7.53 -28.67
N ALA A 397 36.72 -8.38 -29.25
CA ALA A 397 37.12 -9.62 -29.91
C ALA A 397 37.61 -9.42 -31.35
N GLY A 398 37.08 -8.42 -32.07
CA GLY A 398 37.41 -8.17 -33.49
C GLY A 398 38.55 -7.18 -33.75
N GLN A 399 39.07 -6.50 -32.72
CA GLN A 399 40.08 -5.44 -32.87
C GLN A 399 41.40 -5.79 -32.18
N ALA A 400 42.51 -5.20 -32.65
CA ALA A 400 43.83 -5.37 -32.06
C ALA A 400 44.46 -4.02 -31.65
N GLY A 401 45.43 -4.07 -30.73
CA GLY A 401 46.21 -2.89 -30.34
C GLY A 401 45.40 -1.82 -29.60
N ILE A 402 45.62 -0.53 -29.92
CA ILE A 402 44.97 0.58 -29.21
C ILE A 402 43.44 0.61 -29.41
N PHE A 403 42.95 0.13 -30.55
CA PHE A 403 41.52 0.04 -30.85
C PHE A 403 40.81 -1.00 -30.01
N GLN A 404 41.50 -2.08 -29.59
CA GLN A 404 40.95 -3.05 -28.64
C GLN A 404 40.63 -2.40 -27.29
N ARG A 405 41.47 -1.45 -26.84
CA ARG A 405 41.28 -0.74 -25.57
C ARG A 405 40.03 0.15 -25.55
N LEU A 406 39.62 0.65 -26.71
CA LEU A 406 38.38 1.44 -26.86
C LEU A 406 37.12 0.61 -26.56
N PHE A 407 37.21 -0.72 -26.64
CA PHE A 407 36.10 -1.63 -26.35
C PHE A 407 36.27 -2.37 -25.02
N SER A 408 37.50 -2.71 -24.62
CA SER A 408 37.73 -3.46 -23.37
C SER A 408 37.45 -2.65 -22.11
N ILE A 409 37.72 -1.33 -22.10
CA ILE A 409 37.40 -0.46 -20.95
C ILE A 409 35.87 -0.35 -20.76
N PRO A 410 35.07 0.03 -21.78
CA PRO A 410 33.61 -0.01 -21.65
C PRO A 410 33.07 -1.39 -21.30
N LEU A 411 33.66 -2.47 -21.84
CA LEU A 411 33.25 -3.83 -21.51
C LEU A 411 33.41 -4.13 -20.01
N VAL A 412 34.58 -3.85 -19.42
CA VAL A 412 34.81 -4.06 -17.98
C VAL A 412 33.81 -3.22 -17.17
N PHE A 413 33.60 -1.96 -17.57
CA PHE A 413 32.60 -1.10 -16.91
C PHE A 413 31.19 -1.70 -16.98
N MET A 414 30.76 -2.20 -18.14
CA MET A 414 29.45 -2.84 -18.31
C MET A 414 29.32 -4.12 -17.48
N MET A 415 30.37 -4.95 -17.41
CA MET A 415 30.37 -6.15 -16.56
C MET A 415 30.26 -5.80 -15.08
N VAL A 416 31.00 -4.80 -14.61
CA VAL A 416 30.90 -4.29 -13.23
C VAL A 416 29.52 -3.71 -12.97
N LEU A 417 28.97 -2.92 -13.90
CA LEU A 417 27.63 -2.36 -13.81
C LEU A 417 26.56 -3.45 -13.68
N ILE A 418 26.65 -4.51 -14.48
CA ILE A 418 25.72 -5.65 -14.42
C ILE A 418 25.84 -6.39 -13.09
N LEU A 419 27.06 -6.72 -12.65
CA LEU A 419 27.27 -7.42 -11.37
C LEU A 419 26.81 -6.58 -10.19
N LEU A 420 27.18 -5.31 -10.14
CA LEU A 420 26.77 -4.40 -9.08
C LEU A 420 25.24 -4.22 -9.08
N GLY A 421 24.65 -3.96 -10.25
CA GLY A 421 23.21 -3.77 -10.38
C GLY A 421 22.41 -4.99 -9.95
N THR A 422 22.85 -6.19 -10.30
CA THR A 422 22.15 -7.44 -9.94
C THR A 422 22.34 -7.81 -8.46
N VAL A 423 23.50 -7.55 -7.87
CA VAL A 423 23.73 -7.71 -6.42
C VAL A 423 22.89 -6.71 -5.61
N LEU A 424 22.90 -5.43 -5.99
CA LEU A 424 22.09 -4.41 -5.31
C LEU A 424 20.58 -4.70 -5.46
N PHE A 425 20.15 -5.19 -6.63
CA PHE A 425 18.77 -5.61 -6.83
C PHE A 425 18.40 -6.82 -5.94
N ALA A 426 19.33 -7.74 -5.74
CA ALA A 426 19.15 -8.86 -4.82
C ALA A 426 19.17 -8.43 -3.34
N GLN A 427 19.79 -7.30 -3.00
CA GLN A 427 19.97 -6.78 -1.64
C GLN A 427 19.26 -5.44 -1.44
N PRO A 428 17.93 -5.44 -1.25
CA PRO A 428 17.24 -4.21 -0.85
C PRO A 428 17.78 -3.72 0.51
N PRO A 429 17.77 -2.40 0.78
CA PRO A 429 18.34 -1.79 1.99
C PRO A 429 17.86 -2.38 3.33
N GLU A 430 16.71 -3.06 3.33
CA GLU A 430 16.08 -3.66 4.50
C GLU A 430 16.47 -5.13 4.74
N ALA A 431 17.33 -5.73 3.91
CA ALA A 431 17.75 -7.12 4.05
C ALA A 431 18.51 -7.34 5.37
N SER A 432 18.02 -8.28 6.21
CA SER A 432 18.60 -8.60 7.52
C SER A 432 20.01 -9.18 7.40
N GLN A 433 20.90 -8.85 8.35
CA GLN A 433 22.31 -9.27 8.32
C GLN A 433 22.50 -10.79 8.24
N ASP A 434 21.67 -11.58 8.93
CA ASP A 434 21.78 -13.04 9.06
C ASP A 434 21.60 -13.82 7.75
N LYS A 435 21.13 -13.17 6.69
CA LYS A 435 20.83 -13.81 5.41
C LYS A 435 21.65 -13.26 4.24
N HIS A 436 22.69 -12.47 4.49
CA HIS A 436 23.50 -11.85 3.42
C HIS A 436 24.01 -12.85 2.36
N ALA A 437 24.43 -14.05 2.76
CA ALA A 437 25.04 -15.02 1.86
C ALA A 437 24.13 -15.43 0.69
N ARG A 438 22.86 -15.76 0.94
CA ARG A 438 21.93 -16.15 -0.14
C ARG A 438 21.63 -15.00 -1.10
N HIS A 439 21.52 -13.76 -0.60
CA HIS A 439 21.29 -12.59 -1.43
C HIS A 439 22.51 -12.31 -2.33
N TRP A 440 23.73 -12.43 -1.79
CA TRP A 440 24.97 -12.33 -2.57
C TRP A 440 25.07 -13.40 -3.64
N ILE A 441 24.85 -14.68 -3.28
CA ILE A 441 24.92 -15.80 -4.23
C ILE A 441 23.91 -15.60 -5.36
N LEU A 442 22.65 -15.32 -5.02
CA LEU A 442 21.58 -15.12 -6.00
C LEU A 442 21.88 -13.91 -6.90
N GLY A 443 22.32 -12.79 -6.34
CA GLY A 443 22.70 -11.60 -7.10
C GLY A 443 23.88 -11.84 -8.04
N LEU A 444 24.93 -12.52 -7.58
CA LEU A 444 26.09 -12.88 -8.42
C LEU A 444 25.70 -13.85 -9.54
N VAL A 445 24.96 -14.91 -9.22
CA VAL A 445 24.47 -15.88 -10.23
C VAL A 445 23.61 -15.17 -11.28
N HIS A 446 22.75 -14.26 -10.86
CA HIS A 446 21.94 -13.43 -11.76
C HIS A 446 22.79 -12.54 -12.67
N GLY A 447 23.79 -11.86 -12.11
CA GLY A 447 24.72 -11.02 -12.86
C GLY A 447 25.56 -11.82 -13.86
N PHE A 448 26.12 -12.95 -13.46
CA PHE A 448 26.85 -13.85 -14.37
C PHE A 448 25.94 -14.42 -15.45
N ALA A 449 24.68 -14.74 -15.16
CA ALA A 449 23.73 -15.18 -16.17
C ALA A 449 23.45 -14.08 -17.21
N HIS A 450 23.35 -12.81 -16.78
CA HIS A 450 23.23 -11.69 -17.71
C HIS A 450 24.48 -11.45 -18.55
N ILE A 451 25.68 -11.64 -17.99
CA ILE A 451 26.94 -11.58 -18.74
C ILE A 451 27.03 -12.74 -19.74
N ALA A 452 26.62 -13.94 -19.35
CA ALA A 452 26.56 -15.11 -20.23
C ALA A 452 25.56 -14.90 -21.38
N LEU A 453 24.40 -14.28 -21.11
CA LEU A 453 23.44 -13.88 -22.13
C LEU A 453 24.06 -12.88 -23.12
N ALA A 454 24.78 -11.87 -22.64
CA ALA A 454 25.48 -10.92 -23.49
C ALA A 454 26.56 -11.61 -24.34
N ALA A 455 27.36 -12.50 -23.74
CA ALA A 455 28.40 -13.26 -24.43
C ALA A 455 27.83 -14.18 -25.52
N GLY A 456 26.72 -14.88 -25.23
CA GLY A 456 25.99 -15.67 -26.23
C GLY A 456 25.43 -14.80 -27.36
N GLY A 457 24.93 -13.61 -27.03
CA GLY A 457 24.51 -12.59 -27.98
C GLY A 457 25.65 -12.10 -28.88
N SER A 458 26.83 -11.83 -28.32
CA SER A 458 28.04 -11.46 -29.07
C SER A 458 28.52 -12.58 -29.98
N TRP A 459 28.51 -13.82 -29.50
CA TRP A 459 28.87 -14.99 -30.27
C TRP A 459 27.95 -15.18 -31.50
N LEU A 460 26.66 -14.91 -31.35
CA LEU A 460 25.69 -14.92 -32.43
C LEU A 460 25.89 -13.72 -33.37
N TRP A 461 26.08 -12.52 -32.82
CA TRP A 461 26.28 -11.28 -33.58
C TRP A 461 27.46 -11.38 -34.55
N LEU A 462 28.59 -11.93 -34.10
CA LEU A 462 29.79 -12.13 -34.91
C LEU A 462 29.64 -13.19 -36.03
N ARG A 463 28.55 -13.97 -36.03
CA ARG A 463 28.22 -14.93 -37.11
C ARG A 463 27.24 -14.36 -38.12
N LEU A 464 26.62 -13.22 -37.82
CA LEU A 464 25.67 -12.56 -38.70
C LEU A 464 26.41 -11.55 -39.58
N PRO A 465 26.03 -11.37 -40.85
CA PRO A 465 26.74 -10.48 -41.77
C PRO A 465 26.67 -8.99 -41.36
N PHE A 466 25.76 -8.63 -40.46
CA PHE A 466 25.50 -7.25 -40.05
C PHE A 466 26.70 -6.58 -39.38
N HIS A 467 27.58 -7.33 -38.74
CA HIS A 467 28.74 -6.76 -38.04
C HIS A 467 29.82 -6.25 -38.99
N GLU A 468 29.82 -6.71 -40.25
CA GLU A 468 30.77 -6.30 -41.30
C GLU A 468 30.26 -5.12 -42.14
N TRP A 469 29.02 -4.68 -41.92
CA TRP A 469 28.43 -3.59 -42.69
C TRP A 469 29.14 -2.26 -42.41
N SER A 470 29.14 -1.37 -43.40
CA SER A 470 29.69 -0.01 -43.25
C SER A 470 28.94 0.75 -42.15
N TRP A 471 29.68 1.52 -41.35
CA TRP A 471 29.11 2.41 -40.35
C TRP A 471 28.09 3.38 -40.99
N PRO A 472 26.90 3.61 -40.38
CA PRO A 472 26.43 3.14 -39.07
C PRO A 472 25.60 1.84 -39.07
N GLY A 473 25.65 1.04 -40.14
CA GLY A 473 24.83 -0.16 -40.35
C GLY A 473 24.76 -1.12 -39.15
N PRO A 474 25.90 -1.58 -38.57
CA PRO A 474 25.89 -2.49 -37.43
C PRO A 474 25.14 -1.92 -36.23
N LEU A 475 25.27 -0.62 -35.95
CA LEU A 475 24.58 0.04 -34.84
C LEU A 475 23.06 0.10 -35.08
N VAL A 476 22.65 0.40 -36.31
CA VAL A 476 21.22 0.47 -36.68
C VAL A 476 20.56 -0.90 -36.52
N VAL A 477 21.20 -1.96 -37.01
CA VAL A 477 20.71 -3.35 -36.84
C VAL A 477 20.71 -3.73 -35.36
N ALA A 478 21.74 -3.36 -34.61
CA ALA A 478 21.81 -3.65 -33.19
C ALA A 478 20.65 -2.99 -32.42
N ALA A 479 20.31 -1.75 -32.77
CA ALA A 479 19.22 -1.01 -32.13
C ALA A 479 17.82 -1.50 -32.52
N ILE A 480 17.59 -1.82 -33.80
CA ILE A 480 16.25 -2.11 -34.33
C ILE A 480 15.90 -3.61 -34.27
N LEU A 481 16.88 -4.50 -34.44
CA LEU A 481 16.64 -5.95 -34.47
C LEU A 481 17.14 -6.65 -33.22
N TYR A 482 18.43 -6.48 -32.87
CA TYR A 482 19.01 -7.18 -31.72
C TYR A 482 18.42 -6.66 -30.40
N GLY A 483 18.34 -5.34 -30.24
CA GLY A 483 17.89 -4.65 -29.03
C GLY A 483 16.53 -5.12 -28.51
N PRO A 484 15.46 -5.13 -29.31
CA PRO A 484 14.15 -5.61 -28.88
C PRO A 484 14.14 -7.09 -28.50
N VAL A 485 14.87 -7.93 -29.23
CA VAL A 485 14.94 -9.37 -28.95
C VAL A 485 15.69 -9.63 -27.65
N ILE A 486 16.86 -9.01 -27.47
CA ILE A 486 17.66 -9.18 -26.26
C ILE A 486 16.98 -8.55 -25.04
N ALA A 487 16.20 -7.46 -25.21
CA ALA A 487 15.38 -6.87 -24.16
C ALA A 487 14.36 -7.89 -23.60
N LEU A 488 13.67 -8.61 -24.50
CA LEU A 488 12.73 -9.65 -24.11
C LEU A 488 13.46 -10.79 -23.38
N LEU A 489 14.53 -11.33 -23.97
CA LEU A 489 15.30 -12.44 -23.37
C LEU A 489 15.88 -12.07 -22.01
N ALA A 490 16.45 -10.87 -21.87
CA ALA A 490 16.98 -10.38 -20.60
C ALA A 490 15.88 -10.21 -19.54
N THR A 491 14.68 -9.79 -19.93
CA THR A 491 13.54 -9.70 -19.01
C THR A 491 13.01 -11.08 -18.62
N GLN A 492 13.02 -12.05 -19.54
CA GLN A 492 12.70 -13.45 -19.21
C GLN A 492 13.73 -14.03 -18.23
N LEU A 493 15.02 -13.70 -18.40
CA LEU A 493 16.08 -14.10 -17.49
C LEU A 493 15.89 -13.50 -16.08
N LEU A 494 15.61 -12.20 -15.99
CA LEU A 494 15.23 -11.57 -14.71
C LEU A 494 14.04 -12.27 -14.08
N THR A 495 13.02 -12.61 -14.88
CA THR A 495 11.81 -13.25 -14.36
C THR A 495 12.10 -14.64 -13.80
N LEU A 496 12.92 -15.42 -14.50
CA LEU A 496 13.39 -16.72 -14.02
C LEU A 496 14.17 -16.55 -12.71
N TYR A 497 15.06 -15.55 -12.64
CA TYR A 497 15.76 -15.19 -11.41
C TYR A 497 14.79 -14.90 -10.27
N LEU A 498 13.79 -14.03 -10.47
CA LEU A 498 12.82 -13.66 -9.43
C LEU A 498 12.04 -14.88 -8.92
N LEU A 499 11.65 -15.79 -9.81
CA LEU A 499 10.99 -17.04 -9.42
C LEU A 499 11.91 -17.92 -8.56
N ILE A 500 13.17 -18.11 -8.98
CA ILE A 500 14.13 -18.91 -8.22
C ILE A 500 14.44 -18.24 -6.87
N ALA A 501 14.71 -16.94 -6.85
CA ALA A 501 14.99 -16.15 -5.66
C ALA A 501 13.83 -16.22 -4.66
N SER A 502 12.58 -16.23 -5.14
CA SER A 502 11.40 -16.34 -4.29
C SER A 502 11.34 -17.67 -3.52
N LEU A 503 11.91 -18.76 -4.04
CA LEU A 503 12.00 -20.03 -3.32
C LEU A 503 12.91 -19.95 -2.08
N PHE A 504 13.73 -18.90 -2.00
CA PHE A 504 14.65 -18.63 -0.89
C PHE A 504 14.24 -17.37 -0.11
N ASP A 505 12.99 -16.92 -0.17
CA ASP A 505 12.50 -15.67 0.43
C ASP A 505 13.29 -14.42 0.02
N VAL A 506 13.79 -14.39 -1.22
CA VAL A 506 14.50 -13.25 -1.80
C VAL A 506 13.68 -12.69 -2.96
N ASN A 507 13.59 -11.36 -3.03
CA ASN A 507 12.88 -10.61 -4.07
C ASN A 507 11.43 -11.01 -4.36
N VAL A 508 10.72 -11.47 -3.34
CA VAL A 508 9.31 -11.87 -3.44
C VAL A 508 8.44 -10.66 -3.73
N ASN A 509 8.74 -9.57 -3.04
CA ASN A 509 8.12 -8.27 -3.27
C ASN A 509 8.29 -7.86 -4.74
N GLU A 510 9.50 -7.86 -5.27
CA GLU A 510 9.77 -7.46 -6.66
C GLU A 510 9.11 -8.39 -7.69
N LEU A 511 8.99 -9.69 -7.39
CA LEU A 511 8.26 -10.65 -8.23
C LEU A 511 6.78 -10.28 -8.37
N PHE A 512 6.13 -9.84 -7.29
CA PHE A 512 4.71 -9.51 -7.29
C PHE A 512 4.45 -8.05 -7.68
N ALA A 513 5.27 -7.11 -7.22
CA ALA A 513 5.26 -5.70 -7.60
C ALA A 513 5.50 -5.54 -9.11
N GLY A 514 6.48 -6.26 -9.66
CA GLY A 514 6.75 -6.29 -11.10
C GLY A 514 5.58 -6.82 -11.93
N GLN A 515 4.78 -7.72 -11.37
CA GLN A 515 3.56 -8.20 -12.02
C GLN A 515 2.40 -7.21 -11.95
N GLY A 516 2.34 -6.37 -10.91
CA GLY A 516 1.26 -5.40 -10.69
C GLY A 516 -0.12 -6.08 -10.72
N ILE A 517 -0.32 -7.12 -9.91
CA ILE A 517 -1.57 -7.88 -9.89
C ILE A 517 -2.65 -7.08 -9.15
N GLU A 518 -3.61 -6.53 -9.89
CA GLU A 518 -4.68 -5.70 -9.31
C GLU A 518 -5.89 -6.51 -8.82
N ASP A 519 -5.98 -7.79 -9.16
CA ASP A 519 -7.03 -8.70 -8.70
C ASP A 519 -6.82 -9.12 -7.23
N SER A 520 -7.75 -9.92 -6.69
CA SER A 520 -7.68 -10.48 -5.34
C SER A 520 -7.57 -9.41 -4.24
N LYS A 521 -8.56 -8.52 -4.21
CA LYS A 521 -8.67 -7.44 -3.23
C LYS A 521 -9.43 -7.90 -2.00
N SER A 522 -9.24 -7.24 -0.86
CA SER A 522 -9.89 -7.61 0.39
C SER A 522 -10.13 -6.42 1.31
N PHE A 523 -11.18 -6.52 2.10
CA PHE A 523 -11.52 -5.61 3.19
C PHE A 523 -12.29 -6.38 4.26
N LEU A 524 -12.46 -5.79 5.44
CA LEU A 524 -13.21 -6.40 6.54
C LEU A 524 -14.49 -5.59 6.76
N ARG A 525 -15.58 -6.30 7.00
CA ARG A 525 -16.82 -5.71 7.53
C ARG A 525 -17.09 -6.33 8.89
N MET A 526 -17.12 -5.53 9.94
CA MET A 526 -17.30 -6.00 11.30
C MET A 526 -18.61 -5.49 11.88
N HIS A 527 -19.22 -6.29 12.74
CA HIS A 527 -20.45 -5.99 13.46
C HIS A 527 -20.21 -6.19 14.95
N ILE A 528 -20.38 -5.13 15.74
CA ILE A 528 -20.49 -5.21 17.19
C ILE A 528 -21.98 -5.24 17.50
N ALA A 529 -22.45 -6.39 17.97
CA ALA A 529 -23.82 -6.57 18.40
C ALA A 529 -24.07 -5.94 19.79
N ALA A 530 -25.33 -5.73 20.14
CA ALA A 530 -25.72 -5.09 21.39
C ALA A 530 -25.29 -5.89 22.64
N ASP A 531 -25.04 -7.19 22.51
CA ASP A 531 -24.52 -8.06 23.56
C ASP A 531 -22.98 -8.00 23.71
N GLY A 532 -22.30 -7.24 22.85
CA GLY A 532 -20.85 -7.09 22.82
C GLY A 532 -20.10 -8.09 21.95
N THR A 533 -20.79 -9.00 21.27
CA THR A 533 -20.17 -9.92 20.33
C THR A 533 -19.62 -9.17 19.11
N LEU A 534 -18.32 -9.30 18.83
CA LEU A 534 -17.71 -8.80 17.61
C LEU A 534 -17.70 -9.92 16.55
N THR A 535 -18.46 -9.73 15.47
CA THR A 535 -18.42 -10.60 14.29
C THR A 535 -17.64 -9.92 13.17
N ILE A 536 -16.57 -10.54 12.70
CA ILE A 536 -15.74 -10.07 11.58
C ILE A 536 -16.10 -10.87 10.33
N HIS A 537 -16.45 -10.18 9.25
CA HIS A 537 -16.67 -10.75 7.92
C HIS A 537 -15.49 -10.37 7.00
N PRO A 538 -14.54 -11.30 6.76
CA PRO A 538 -13.47 -11.09 5.79
C PRO A 538 -14.02 -11.22 4.37
N LEU A 539 -13.95 -10.12 3.60
CA LEU A 539 -14.52 -10.03 2.26
C LEU A 539 -13.43 -9.94 1.21
N GLY A 540 -13.54 -10.79 0.18
CA GLY A 540 -12.63 -10.89 -0.94
C GLY A 540 -13.29 -10.44 -2.24
N VAL A 541 -12.47 -9.96 -3.18
CA VAL A 541 -12.87 -9.56 -4.52
C VAL A 541 -11.90 -10.20 -5.50
N ASP A 542 -12.29 -11.33 -6.09
CA ASP A 542 -11.43 -12.11 -6.98
C ASP A 542 -11.02 -11.33 -8.24
N LYS A 543 -11.96 -10.56 -8.80
CA LYS A 543 -11.79 -9.75 -10.00
C LYS A 543 -12.31 -8.34 -9.77
N ILE A 544 -11.45 -7.37 -10.01
CA ILE A 544 -11.82 -5.95 -9.95
C ILE A 544 -12.53 -5.53 -11.23
N CYS A 545 -13.17 -4.36 -11.18
CA CYS A 545 -13.79 -3.75 -12.35
C CYS A 545 -12.81 -2.82 -13.08
N HIS A 546 -12.70 -2.99 -14.41
CA HIS A 546 -11.90 -2.13 -15.30
C HIS A 546 -12.75 -1.30 -16.26
N ARG A 547 -14.07 -1.47 -16.23
CA ARG A 547 -15.00 -0.79 -17.15
C ARG A 547 -16.13 -0.16 -16.37
N TRP A 548 -16.08 1.16 -16.30
CA TRP A 548 -16.99 1.97 -15.51
C TRP A 548 -17.92 2.77 -16.42
N LYS A 549 -19.18 2.89 -16.01
CA LYS A 549 -20.19 3.71 -16.67
C LYS A 549 -20.67 4.78 -15.71
N ALA A 550 -20.62 6.03 -16.12
CA ALA A 550 -21.17 7.13 -15.33
C ALA A 550 -22.70 7.05 -15.23
N ASP A 551 -23.23 7.42 -14.07
CA ASP A 551 -24.67 7.54 -13.81
C ASP A 551 -25.06 8.99 -13.48
N PRO A 552 -25.36 9.80 -14.51
CA PRO A 552 -25.73 11.21 -14.33
C PRO A 552 -27.11 11.41 -13.71
N HIS A 553 -27.94 10.36 -13.63
CA HIS A 553 -29.31 10.41 -13.11
C HIS A 553 -29.49 9.66 -11.78
N GLY A 554 -28.41 9.12 -11.23
CA GLY A 554 -28.42 8.44 -9.93
C GLY A 554 -28.78 9.36 -8.77
N ALA A 555 -29.28 8.76 -7.70
CA ALA A 555 -29.56 9.47 -6.45
C ALA A 555 -28.31 10.19 -5.91
N PRO A 556 -28.44 11.30 -5.16
CA PRO A 556 -27.29 12.07 -4.68
C PRO A 556 -26.24 11.24 -3.92
N ASP A 557 -26.69 10.30 -3.09
CA ASP A 557 -25.88 9.40 -2.27
C ASP A 557 -25.43 8.12 -2.99
N SER A 558 -25.82 7.93 -4.25
CA SER A 558 -25.37 6.81 -5.09
C SER A 558 -24.06 7.12 -5.80
N SER A 559 -23.23 6.09 -5.99
CA SER A 559 -21.94 6.16 -6.69
C SER A 559 -22.07 6.84 -8.05
N TRP A 560 -21.10 7.66 -8.42
CA TRP A 560 -21.08 8.31 -9.75
C TRP A 560 -20.84 7.32 -10.88
N LEU A 561 -20.10 6.24 -10.62
CA LEU A 561 -19.67 5.28 -11.62
C LEU A 561 -20.08 3.87 -11.19
N HIS A 562 -20.76 3.17 -12.09
CA HIS A 562 -21.18 1.79 -11.89
C HIS A 562 -20.36 0.83 -12.74
N PRO A 563 -20.09 -0.37 -12.23
CA PRO A 563 -19.33 -1.34 -12.99
C PRO A 563 -20.20 -1.89 -14.13
N VAL A 564 -19.66 -1.94 -15.35
CA VAL A 564 -20.37 -2.48 -16.52
C VAL A 564 -20.68 -3.97 -16.34
N THR A 565 -19.80 -4.68 -15.65
CA THR A 565 -20.02 -6.06 -15.19
C THR A 565 -20.24 -6.03 -13.68
N SER A 566 -21.27 -6.71 -13.16
CA SER A 566 -21.54 -6.77 -11.73
C SER A 566 -20.30 -7.16 -10.93
N LEU A 567 -19.88 -6.26 -10.04
CA LEU A 567 -18.80 -6.47 -9.09
C LEU A 567 -19.37 -7.16 -7.84
N ARG A 568 -18.76 -8.25 -7.39
CA ARG A 568 -19.24 -9.04 -6.25
C ARG A 568 -18.13 -9.27 -5.24
N ALA A 569 -18.48 -9.11 -3.97
CA ALA A 569 -17.65 -9.56 -2.85
C ALA A 569 -18.01 -11.01 -2.50
N CYS A 570 -17.01 -11.79 -2.10
CA CYS A 570 -17.18 -13.15 -1.58
C CYS A 570 -16.65 -13.23 -0.15
N ALA A 571 -17.13 -14.18 0.64
CA ALA A 571 -16.53 -14.47 1.94
C ALA A 571 -15.20 -15.19 1.71
N ILE A 572 -14.12 -14.68 2.30
CA ILE A 572 -12.81 -15.34 2.26
C ILE A 572 -12.82 -16.58 3.16
N GLU A 573 -13.45 -16.46 4.32
CA GLU A 573 -13.65 -17.53 5.29
C GLU A 573 -14.99 -17.32 6.04
N PRO A 574 -15.46 -18.30 6.83
CA PRO A 574 -16.64 -18.10 7.68
C PRO A 574 -16.49 -16.89 8.62
N PRO A 575 -17.59 -16.25 9.04
CA PRO A 575 -17.52 -15.13 9.99
C PRO A 575 -16.76 -15.53 11.26
N ILE A 576 -15.84 -14.66 11.69
CA ILE A 576 -15.02 -14.86 12.88
C ILE A 576 -15.73 -14.18 14.05
N VAL A 577 -16.02 -14.93 15.10
CA VAL A 577 -16.66 -14.42 16.31
C VAL A 577 -15.58 -14.19 17.37
N VAL A 578 -15.54 -12.98 17.92
CA VAL A 578 -14.60 -12.56 18.95
C VAL A 578 -15.41 -12.09 20.16
N ASP A 579 -15.32 -12.86 21.24
CA ASP A 579 -16.01 -12.61 22.52
C ASP A 579 -15.22 -11.71 23.46
#